data_AF-A0A7S1EBY4-F1
#
_entry.id   AF-A0A7S1EBY4-F1
#
_cell.length_a   1.000
_cell.length_b   1.000
_cell.length_c   1.000
_cell.angle_alpha   90.00
_cell.angle_beta   90.00
_cell.angle_gamma   90.00
#
_symmetry.space_group_name_H-M   'P 1'
#
loop_
_entity.id
_entity.type
_entity.pdbx_description
1 polymer ?
#
loop_
_entity_poly.entity_id
_entity_poly.type
_entity_poly.pdbx_seq_one_letter_code
_entity_poly.pdbx_strand_id
1 'polypeptide(L)'
;LVPAQKHTLIERAEKEVKEIEQQYVSGLVTAGERYNKVVDIWGKAGDEIGKRMMDHLKVEKTLDRHGKTVDQESFNSIYMMADSGARGSAAQIRQLAGMRGLMAKPD
;
A
#
# COMPACT_ATOMS: atom_id res chain seq x y z
N LEU A 1 0.62 -5.76 -12.29
CA LEU A 1 1.48 -5.91 -11.09
C LEU A 1 1.33 -4.75 -10.10
N VAL A 2 1.13 -3.50 -10.55
CA VAL A 2 0.71 -2.41 -9.65
C VAL A 2 -0.84 -2.35 -9.63
N PRO A 3 -1.49 -2.30 -8.45
CA PRO A 3 -2.94 -2.22 -8.37
C PRO A 3 -3.44 -0.86 -8.88
N ALA A 4 -4.48 -0.85 -9.72
CA ALA A 4 -5.09 0.39 -10.22
C ALA A 4 -5.59 1.30 -9.07
N GLN A 5 -5.98 0.68 -7.95
CA GLN A 5 -6.43 1.37 -6.72
C GLN A 5 -5.33 2.22 -6.08
N LYS A 6 -4.05 2.05 -6.47
CA LYS A 6 -2.93 2.82 -5.92
C LYS A 6 -3.16 4.33 -6.04
N HIS A 7 -3.60 4.80 -7.21
CA HIS A 7 -3.82 6.23 -7.44
C HIS A 7 -4.89 6.78 -6.50
N THR A 8 -6.03 6.10 -6.40
CA THR A 8 -7.12 6.49 -5.51
C THR A 8 -6.71 6.51 -4.03
N LEU A 9 -5.87 5.57 -3.60
CA LEU A 9 -5.35 5.53 -2.23
C LEU A 9 -4.38 6.68 -1.93
N ILE A 10 -3.54 7.04 -2.91
CA ILE A 10 -2.65 8.21 -2.80
C ILE A 10 -3.48 9.49 -2.76
N GLU A 11 -4.43 9.67 -3.67
CA GLU A 11 -5.30 10.86 -3.69
C GLU A 11 -6.08 11.03 -2.37
N ARG A 12 -6.56 9.93 -1.79
CA ARG A 12 -7.22 9.97 -0.48
C ARG A 12 -6.25 10.44 0.60
N ALA A 13 -5.03 9.89 0.64
CA ALA A 13 -4.01 10.29 1.60
C ALA A 13 -3.61 11.77 1.44
N GLU A 14 -3.44 12.25 0.21
CA GLU A 14 -3.14 13.65 -0.08
C GLU A 14 -4.26 14.59 0.40
N LYS A 15 -5.52 14.18 0.22
CA LYS A 15 -6.67 14.95 0.73
C LYS A 15 -6.68 15.00 2.26
N GLU A 16 -6.44 13.88 2.94
CA GLU A 16 -6.34 13.85 4.40
C GLU A 16 -5.20 14.74 4.91
N VAL A 17 -4.03 14.71 4.26
CA VAL A 17 -2.90 15.61 4.59
C VAL A 17 -3.29 17.07 4.43
N LYS A 18 -4.02 17.42 3.36
CA LYS A 18 -4.49 18.79 3.12
C LYS A 18 -5.47 19.25 4.20
N GLU A 19 -6.33 18.38 4.69
CA GLU A 19 -7.24 18.69 5.81
C GLU A 19 -6.45 18.93 7.11
N ILE A 20 -5.42 18.15 7.39
CA ILE A 20 -4.53 18.37 8.54
C ILE A 20 -3.75 19.68 8.41
N GLU A 21 -3.32 20.04 7.21
CA GLU A 21 -2.66 21.33 6.96
C GLU A 21 -3.61 22.50 7.21
N GLN A 22 -4.88 22.40 6.79
CA GLN A 22 -5.89 23.42 7.08
C GLN A 22 -6.14 23.57 8.58
N GLN A 23 -6.21 22.47 9.32
CA GLN A 23 -6.34 22.50 10.79
C GLN A 23 -5.15 23.18 11.46
N TYR A 24 -3.95 23.00 10.91
CA TYR A 24 -2.74 23.66 11.42
C TYR A 24 -2.80 25.17 11.20
N VAL A 25 -3.17 25.60 9.98
CA VAL A 25 -3.32 27.02 9.63
C VAL A 25 -4.40 27.70 10.48
N SER A 26 -5.47 26.99 10.83
CA SER A 26 -6.53 27.50 11.72
C SER A 26 -6.20 27.43 13.21
N GLY A 27 -5.00 26.94 13.58
CA GLY A 27 -4.57 26.82 14.98
C GLY A 27 -5.24 25.70 15.78
N LEU A 28 -5.88 24.72 15.12
CA LEU A 28 -6.54 23.58 15.76
C LEU A 28 -5.57 22.46 16.14
N VAL A 29 -4.41 22.39 15.48
CA VAL A 29 -3.36 21.40 15.78
C VAL A 29 -1.99 22.08 15.87
N THR A 30 -1.10 21.51 16.68
CA THR A 30 0.28 21.98 16.79
C THR A 30 1.17 21.45 15.66
N ALA A 31 2.36 22.03 15.48
CA ALA A 31 3.32 21.58 14.47
C ALA A 31 3.77 20.12 14.68
N GLY A 32 3.92 19.69 15.95
CA GLY A 32 4.29 18.31 16.30
C GLY A 32 3.16 17.31 16.01
N GLU A 33 1.92 17.67 16.36
CA GLU A 33 0.75 16.83 16.04
C GLU A 33 0.51 16.72 14.54
N ARG A 34 0.68 17.82 13.81
CA ARG A 34 0.62 17.83 12.34
C ARG A 34 1.63 16.84 11.75
N TYR A 35 2.88 16.90 12.20
CA TYR A 35 3.93 15.99 11.73
C TYR A 35 3.56 14.52 11.98
N ASN A 36 3.19 14.16 13.21
CA ASN A 36 2.82 12.79 13.56
C ASN A 36 1.60 12.30 12.76
N LYS A 37 0.57 13.14 12.61
CA LYS A 37 -0.62 12.80 11.82
C LYS A 37 -0.29 12.58 10.35
N VAL A 38 0.54 13.43 9.74
CA VAL A 38 0.95 13.27 8.34
C VAL A 38 1.76 11.98 8.14
N VAL A 39 2.68 11.68 9.07
CA VAL A 39 3.43 10.41 9.08
C VAL A 39 2.47 9.22 9.17
N ASP A 40 1.50 9.25 10.07
CA ASP A 40 0.52 8.17 10.23
C ASP A 40 -0.35 7.96 8.98
N ILE A 41 -0.80 9.04 8.33
CA ILE A 41 -1.59 8.98 7.09
C ILE A 41 -0.78 8.27 5.99
N TRP A 42 0.45 8.70 5.76
CA TRP A 42 1.32 8.08 4.76
C TRP A 42 1.70 6.64 5.10
N GLY A 43 1.91 6.34 6.38
CA GLY A 43 2.12 4.97 6.86
C GLY A 43 0.93 4.06 6.52
N LYS A 44 -0.29 4.49 6.87
CA LYS A 44 -1.53 3.74 6.59
C LYS A 44 -1.77 3.56 5.09
N ALA A 45 -1.56 4.60 4.28
CA ALA A 45 -1.67 4.51 2.83
C ALA A 45 -0.63 3.52 2.25
N GLY A 46 0.60 3.56 2.78
CA GLY A 46 1.67 2.59 2.60
C GLY A 46 1.21 1.15 2.74
N ASP A 47 0.61 0.89 3.90
CA ASP A 47 0.16 -0.41 4.34
C ASP A 47 -1.00 -0.93 3.49
N GLU A 48 -1.98 -0.07 3.19
CA GLU A 48 -3.13 -0.45 2.38
C GLU A 48 -2.74 -0.78 0.94
N ILE A 49 -1.87 0.01 0.30
CA ILE A 49 -1.39 -0.28 -1.06
C ILE A 49 -0.62 -1.59 -1.11
N GLY A 50 0.24 -1.86 -0.12
CA GLY A 50 0.93 -3.14 0.00
C GLY A 50 -0.02 -4.32 0.11
N LYS A 51 -1.08 -4.19 0.94
CA LYS A 51 -2.12 -5.21 1.08
C LYS A 51 -2.88 -5.44 -0.23
N ARG A 52 -3.32 -4.38 -0.90
CA ARG A 52 -4.01 -4.47 -2.20
C ARG A 52 -3.13 -5.12 -3.25
N MET A 53 -1.84 -4.81 -3.29
CA MET A 53 -0.92 -5.47 -4.21
C MET A 53 -0.86 -6.98 -3.94
N MET A 54 -0.76 -7.41 -2.69
CA MET A 54 -0.76 -8.83 -2.34
C MET A 54 -2.07 -9.52 -2.70
N ASP A 55 -3.22 -8.88 -2.43
CA ASP A 55 -4.53 -9.41 -2.82
C ASP A 55 -4.63 -9.61 -4.34
N HIS A 56 -4.10 -8.67 -5.13
CA HIS A 56 -4.03 -8.79 -6.59
C HIS A 56 -3.04 -9.84 -7.08
N LEU A 57 -1.95 -10.08 -6.35
CA LEU A 57 -0.94 -11.07 -6.72
C LEU A 57 -1.30 -12.48 -6.29
N LYS A 58 -2.24 -12.64 -5.34
CA LYS A 58 -2.69 -13.93 -4.81
C LYS A 58 -3.57 -14.71 -5.78
N VAL A 59 -4.33 -14.04 -6.64
CA VAL A 59 -5.30 -14.67 -7.54
C VAL A 59 -4.99 -14.39 -9.00
N GLU A 60 -5.06 -15.43 -9.82
CA GLU A 60 -4.91 -15.37 -11.26
C GLU A 60 -6.14 -15.98 -11.93
N LYS A 61 -6.62 -15.37 -13.02
CA LYS A 61 -7.72 -15.92 -13.81
C LYS A 61 -7.18 -16.98 -14.76
N THR A 62 -7.66 -18.21 -14.62
CA THR A 62 -7.34 -19.32 -15.52
C THR A 62 -8.60 -19.88 -16.18
N LEU A 63 -8.43 -20.68 -17.22
CA LEU A 63 -9.51 -21.46 -17.82
C LEU A 63 -9.58 -22.82 -17.13
N ASP A 64 -10.76 -23.19 -16.65
CA ASP A 64 -10.99 -24.55 -16.15
C ASP A 64 -11.08 -25.55 -17.31
N ARG A 65 -11.16 -26.84 -16.97
CA ARG A 65 -11.30 -27.95 -17.93
C ARG A 65 -12.56 -27.87 -18.81
N HIS A 66 -13.48 -26.98 -18.49
CA HIS A 66 -14.75 -26.74 -19.18
C HIS A 66 -14.74 -25.40 -19.95
N GLY A 67 -13.59 -24.71 -20.02
CA GLY A 67 -13.43 -23.44 -20.72
C GLY A 67 -14.01 -22.23 -19.98
N LYS A 68 -14.35 -22.35 -18.70
CA LYS A 68 -14.85 -21.26 -17.87
C LYS A 68 -13.69 -20.55 -17.17
N THR A 69 -13.74 -19.23 -17.13
CA THR A 69 -12.79 -18.44 -16.33
C THR A 69 -13.05 -18.65 -14.85
N VAL A 70 -12.04 -19.14 -14.13
CA VAL A 70 -12.05 -19.33 -12.68
C VAL A 70 -10.86 -18.62 -12.06
N ASP A 71 -11.03 -18.15 -10.82
CA ASP A 71 -9.94 -17.60 -10.04
C ASP A 71 -9.16 -18.76 -9.40
N GLN A 72 -7.88 -18.88 -9.72
CA GLN A 72 -6.95 -19.82 -9.09
C GLN A 72 -5.92 -19.08 -8.24
N GLU A 73 -5.29 -19.80 -7.31
CA GLU A 73 -4.12 -19.27 -6.64
C GLU A 73 -3.01 -19.01 -7.66
N SER A 74 -2.43 -17.82 -7.56
CA SER A 74 -1.45 -17.31 -8.50
C SER A 74 -0.08 -17.94 -8.27
N PHE A 75 0.56 -18.36 -9.35
CA PHE A 75 1.96 -18.84 -9.33
C PHE A 75 2.97 -17.69 -9.47
N ASN A 76 2.57 -16.45 -9.16
CA ASN A 76 3.47 -15.31 -9.19
C ASN A 76 4.61 -15.52 -8.18
N SER A 77 5.85 -15.48 -8.64
CA SER A 77 7.02 -15.77 -7.80
C SER A 77 7.14 -14.83 -6.59
N ILE A 78 6.70 -13.57 -6.70
CA ILE A 78 6.70 -12.62 -5.56
C ILE A 78 5.68 -13.06 -4.51
N TYR A 79 4.48 -13.45 -4.93
CA TYR A 79 3.46 -13.98 -4.02
C TYR A 79 3.92 -15.28 -3.36
N MET A 80 4.42 -16.25 -4.16
CA MET A 80 4.89 -17.53 -3.64
C MET A 80 6.02 -17.38 -2.62
N MET A 81 6.98 -16.49 -2.87
CA MET A 81 8.09 -16.26 -1.92
C MET A 81 7.61 -15.60 -0.61
N ALA A 82 6.63 -14.71 -0.69
CA ALA A 82 6.03 -14.05 0.47
C ALA A 82 5.14 -14.99 1.29
N ASP A 83 4.31 -15.82 0.63
CA ASP A 83 3.38 -16.76 1.27
C ASP A 83 4.13 -17.96 1.90
N SER A 84 5.13 -18.49 1.20
CA SER A 84 5.97 -19.59 1.72
C SER A 84 6.91 -19.18 2.86
N GLY A 85 6.99 -17.90 3.20
CA GLY A 85 7.89 -17.39 4.23
C GLY A 85 9.38 -17.46 3.88
N ALA A 86 9.73 -17.87 2.65
CA ALA A 86 11.11 -18.03 2.22
C ALA A 86 11.85 -16.69 2.07
N ARG A 87 11.17 -15.66 1.57
CA ARG A 87 11.69 -14.28 1.40
C ARG A 87 10.58 -13.36 0.91
N GLY A 88 10.47 -12.14 1.42
CA GLY A 88 9.41 -11.21 0.99
C GLY A 88 8.54 -10.78 2.15
N SER A 89 9.14 -10.07 3.10
CA SER A 89 8.33 -9.41 4.14
C SER A 89 7.39 -8.41 3.48
N ALA A 90 6.25 -8.13 4.11
CA ALA A 90 5.30 -7.13 3.63
C ALA A 90 5.98 -5.77 3.32
N ALA A 91 7.06 -5.44 4.04
CA ALA A 91 7.86 -4.25 3.81
C ALA A 91 8.61 -4.27 2.46
N GLN A 92 9.16 -5.41 2.03
CA GLN A 92 9.81 -5.55 0.72
C GLN A 92 8.80 -5.48 -0.42
N ILE A 93 7.62 -6.07 -0.22
CA ILE A 93 6.53 -6.03 -1.18
C ILE A 93 6.00 -4.60 -1.36
N ARG A 94 5.89 -3.83 -0.27
CA ARG A 94 5.54 -2.39 -0.32
C ARG A 94 6.52 -1.58 -1.19
N GLN A 95 7.82 -1.85 -1.08
CA GLN A 95 8.83 -1.18 -1.91
C GLN A 95 8.66 -1.55 -3.39
N LEU A 96 8.34 -2.81 -3.70
CA LEU A 96 8.06 -3.28 -5.06
C LEU A 96 6.73 -2.75 -5.62
N ALA A 97 5.74 -2.48 -4.77
CA ALA A 97 4.45 -1.85 -5.12
C ALA A 97 4.59 -0.37 -5.54
N GLY A 98 5.78 0.20 -5.39
CA GLY A 98 6.12 1.54 -5.81
C GLY A 98 5.79 2.63 -4.80
N MET A 99 5.85 2.33 -3.50
CA MET A 99 6.02 3.36 -2.47
C MET A 99 7.21 2.99 -1.61
N ARG A 100 8.24 3.85 -1.65
CA ARG A 100 9.48 3.68 -0.89
C ARG A 100 9.29 3.90 0.62
N GLY A 101 8.13 4.43 1.03
CA GLY A 101 7.75 4.68 2.42
C GLY A 101 8.38 5.96 2.99
N LEU A 102 8.14 6.20 4.27
CA LEU A 102 8.78 7.28 5.02
C LEU A 102 10.23 6.91 5.29
N MET A 103 11.16 7.84 5.04
CA MET A 103 12.58 7.67 5.33
C MET A 103 12.95 8.47 6.57
N ALA A 104 13.60 7.81 7.53
CA ALA A 104 14.19 8.51 8.67
C ALA A 104 15.40 9.34 8.20
N LYS A 105 15.55 10.54 8.74
CA LYS A 105 16.80 11.31 8.60
C LYS A 105 17.87 10.72 9.53
N PRO A 106 19.15 10.72 9.14
CA PRO A 106 20.23 10.50 10.10
C PRO A 106 20.28 11.70 11.05
N ASP A 107 20.31 11.45 12.35
CA ASP A 107 20.43 12.49 13.39
C ASP A 107 21.74 13.28 13.28
#